data_AF-A0A1H9CG21-F1
#
_entry.id   AF-A0A1H9CG21-F1
#
_cell.length_a   1.000
_cell.length_b   1.000
_cell.length_c   1.000
_cell.angle_alpha   90.00
_cell.angle_beta   90.00
_cell.angle_gamma   90.00
#
_symmetry.space_group_name_H-M   'P 1'
#
loop_
_entity.id
_entity.type
_entity.pdbx_description
1 polymer ?
#
loop_
_entity_poly.entity_id
_entity_poly.type
_entity_poly.pdbx_seq_one_letter_code
_entity_poly.pdbx_strand_id
1 'polypeptide(L)'
;MRNIRRSEKLLVLGLSIILIFMIIQDWVPLGSLNDVQAIHQAKSSSELITTTLIGVVQFLLLLGLVLIFIGKRYPIWARLWLVIHQLSIFIGVLFSWYLPYFLGYKAEEKVEEYREMFGDTHSFLPEMNGIVPNTFHVVFHLTLLFSIVLSIYISLTNNKESSKIYKKAS
;
A
#
# COMPACT_ATOMS: atom_id res chain seq x y z
N MET A 1 12.80 27.61 -6.10
CA MET A 1 12.42 26.17 -6.19
C MET A 1 12.03 25.68 -4.81
N ARG A 2 11.00 24.83 -4.66
CA ARG A 2 10.64 24.25 -3.35
C ARG A 2 11.75 23.30 -2.90
N ASN A 3 12.12 23.33 -1.61
CA ASN A 3 13.07 22.37 -1.05
C ASN A 3 12.32 21.06 -0.76
N ILE A 4 12.35 20.14 -1.72
CA ILE A 4 11.68 18.84 -1.62
C ILE A 4 12.63 17.83 -0.99
N ARG A 5 12.24 17.27 0.14
CA ARG A 5 13.01 16.30 0.90
C ARG A 5 13.07 14.97 0.16
N ARG A 6 14.16 14.22 0.37
CA ARG A 6 14.29 12.85 -0.17
C ARG A 6 13.16 11.93 0.30
N SER A 7 12.74 12.04 1.57
CA SER A 7 11.63 11.25 2.12
C SER A 7 10.30 11.51 1.40
N GLU A 8 10.02 12.74 0.98
CA GLU A 8 8.80 13.07 0.23
C GLU A 8 8.86 12.47 -1.19
N LYS A 9 10.02 12.53 -1.86
CA LYS A 9 10.20 11.90 -3.17
C LYS A 9 10.01 10.40 -3.12
N LEU A 10 10.58 9.75 -2.09
CA LEU A 10 10.43 8.31 -1.89
C LEU A 10 8.98 7.94 -1.54
N LEU A 11 8.28 8.77 -0.77
CA LEU A 11 6.86 8.54 -0.46
C LEU A 11 6.00 8.67 -1.72
N VAL A 12 6.24 9.68 -2.55
CA VAL A 12 5.57 9.83 -3.86
C VAL A 12 5.81 8.59 -4.71
N LEU A 13 7.07 8.14 -4.83
CA LEU A 13 7.40 6.93 -5.59
C LEU A 13 6.67 5.70 -5.07
N GLY A 14 6.69 5.46 -3.75
CA GLY A 14 5.99 4.33 -3.13
C GLY A 14 4.49 4.35 -3.38
N LEU A 15 3.83 5.50 -3.17
CA LEU A 15 2.41 5.66 -3.45
C LEU A 15 2.07 5.53 -4.94
N SER A 16 2.95 5.98 -5.84
CA SER A 16 2.78 5.79 -7.29
C SER A 16 2.90 4.32 -7.70
N ILE A 17 3.86 3.58 -7.14
CA ILE A 17 3.99 2.13 -7.37
C ILE A 17 2.73 1.40 -6.91
N ILE A 18 2.22 1.75 -5.72
CA ILE A 18 0.98 1.17 -5.20
C ILE A 18 -0.22 1.53 -6.09
N LEU A 19 -0.32 2.78 -6.54
CA LEU A 19 -1.41 3.20 -7.42
C LEU A 19 -1.38 2.40 -8.73
N ILE A 20 -0.20 2.20 -9.32
CA ILE A 20 -0.04 1.35 -10.50
C ILE A 20 -0.50 -0.07 -10.19
N PHE A 21 -0.03 -0.65 -9.08
CA PHE A 21 -0.45 -1.98 -8.62
C PHE A 21 -1.97 -2.11 -8.56
N MET A 22 -2.67 -1.15 -7.94
CA MET A 22 -4.13 -1.14 -7.82
C MET A 22 -4.85 -1.15 -9.17
N ILE A 23 -4.25 -0.56 -10.21
CA ILE A 23 -4.82 -0.51 -11.57
C ILE A 23 -4.54 -1.80 -12.34
N ILE A 24 -3.35 -2.40 -12.16
CA ILE A 24 -2.90 -3.49 -13.04
C ILE A 24 -3.21 -4.89 -12.50
N GLN A 25 -3.27 -5.07 -11.18
CA GLN A 25 -3.20 -6.40 -10.56
C GLN A 25 -4.29 -7.38 -11.01
N ASP A 26 -5.49 -6.88 -11.29
CA ASP A 26 -6.64 -7.71 -11.67
C ASP A 26 -7.01 -7.57 -13.16
N TRP A 27 -6.23 -6.81 -13.92
CA TRP A 27 -6.60 -6.39 -15.29
C TRP A 27 -5.56 -6.69 -16.34
N VAL A 28 -4.28 -6.74 -15.96
CA VAL A 28 -3.17 -6.93 -16.90
C VAL A 28 -2.47 -8.25 -16.54
N PRO A 29 -2.34 -9.20 -17.49
CA PRO A 29 -1.61 -10.44 -17.24
C PRO A 29 -0.11 -10.14 -17.15
N LEU A 30 0.50 -10.48 -16.01
CA LEU A 30 1.93 -10.26 -15.71
C LEU A 30 2.70 -11.58 -15.65
N GLY A 31 2.26 -12.57 -16.44
CA GLY A 31 2.81 -13.91 -16.41
C GLY A 31 2.57 -14.57 -15.06
N SER A 32 3.60 -15.15 -14.46
CA SER A 32 3.48 -15.86 -13.18
C SER A 32 3.21 -14.94 -11.98
N LEU A 33 3.15 -13.61 -12.13
CA LEU A 33 2.92 -12.71 -10.99
C LEU A 33 1.45 -12.58 -10.58
N ASN A 34 0.51 -12.86 -11.49
CA ASN A 34 -0.93 -12.85 -11.22
C ASN A 34 -1.68 -13.76 -12.19
N ASP A 35 -2.81 -14.30 -11.77
CA ASP A 35 -3.73 -15.04 -12.63
C ASP A 35 -5.02 -14.26 -12.82
N VAL A 36 -5.02 -13.39 -13.84
CA VAL A 36 -6.19 -12.57 -14.17
C VAL A 36 -7.37 -13.44 -14.58
N GLN A 37 -7.14 -14.58 -15.25
CA GLN A 37 -8.22 -15.44 -15.69
C GLN A 37 -8.93 -16.08 -14.51
N ALA A 38 -8.17 -16.62 -13.56
CA ALA A 38 -8.71 -17.21 -12.34
C ALA A 38 -9.46 -16.17 -11.48
N ILE A 39 -8.91 -14.96 -11.35
CA ILE A 39 -9.57 -13.85 -10.64
C ILE A 39 -10.92 -13.48 -11.29
N HIS A 40 -10.99 -13.42 -12.62
CA HIS A 40 -12.23 -13.10 -13.35
C HIS A 40 -13.25 -14.25 -13.37
N GLN A 41 -12.82 -15.49 -13.08
CA GLN A 41 -13.72 -16.62 -12.87
C GLN A 41 -14.30 -16.63 -11.45
N ALA A 42 -13.49 -16.27 -10.45
CA ALA A 42 -13.89 -16.23 -9.05
C ALA A 42 -14.75 -15.01 -8.70
N LYS A 43 -14.59 -13.88 -9.42
CA LYS A 43 -15.26 -12.61 -9.12
C LYS A 43 -16.08 -12.07 -10.27
N SER A 44 -17.19 -11.40 -9.95
CA SER A 44 -17.96 -10.67 -10.94
C SER A 44 -17.20 -9.42 -11.43
N SER A 45 -17.47 -9.00 -12.68
CA SER A 45 -16.85 -7.79 -13.23
C SER A 45 -17.21 -6.53 -12.40
N SER A 46 -18.40 -6.47 -11.81
CA SER A 46 -18.79 -5.34 -10.94
C SER A 46 -17.98 -5.30 -9.64
N GLU A 47 -17.67 -6.46 -9.05
CA GLU A 47 -16.82 -6.53 -7.86
C GLU A 47 -15.39 -6.10 -8.19
N LEU A 48 -14.83 -6.55 -9.31
CA LEU A 48 -13.49 -6.16 -9.75
C LEU A 48 -13.39 -4.65 -10.01
N ILE A 49 -14.37 -4.08 -10.72
CA ILE A 49 -14.42 -2.63 -10.96
C ILE A 49 -14.52 -1.88 -9.63
N THR A 50 -15.42 -2.32 -8.74
CA THR A 50 -15.65 -1.64 -7.45
C THR A 50 -14.41 -1.67 -6.56
N THR A 51 -13.79 -2.84 -6.41
CA THR A 51 -12.58 -3.01 -5.60
C THR A 51 -11.40 -2.22 -6.17
N THR A 52 -11.22 -2.24 -7.50
CA THR A 52 -10.22 -1.42 -8.20
C THR A 52 -10.45 0.07 -7.96
N LEU A 53 -11.68 0.57 -8.17
CA LEU A 53 -11.99 1.99 -7.99
C LEU A 53 -11.78 2.45 -6.56
N ILE A 54 -12.20 1.65 -5.58
CA ILE A 54 -11.98 1.95 -4.15
C ILE A 54 -10.47 2.07 -3.88
N GLY A 55 -9.67 1.10 -4.32
CA GLY A 55 -8.22 1.13 -4.14
C GLY A 55 -7.56 2.34 -4.82
N VAL A 56 -7.89 2.58 -6.09
CA VAL A 56 -7.37 3.70 -6.89
C VAL A 56 -7.69 5.04 -6.23
N VAL A 57 -8.95 5.26 -5.83
CA VAL A 57 -9.36 6.52 -5.20
C VAL A 57 -8.62 6.75 -3.87
N GLN A 58 -8.49 5.71 -3.03
CA GLN A 58 -7.75 5.83 -1.77
C GLN A 58 -6.30 6.27 -2.00
N PHE A 59 -5.58 5.63 -2.93
CA PHE A 59 -4.19 5.98 -3.20
C PHE A 59 -4.02 7.29 -3.99
N LEU A 60 -4.98 7.68 -4.82
CA LEU A 60 -5.02 9.00 -5.43
C LEU A 60 -5.18 10.11 -4.39
N LEU A 61 -6.03 9.91 -3.37
CA LEU A 61 -6.21 10.87 -2.29
C LEU A 61 -4.91 11.04 -1.46
N LEU A 62 -4.26 9.92 -1.12
CA LEU A 62 -2.97 9.95 -0.42
C LEU A 62 -1.90 10.66 -1.27
N LEU A 63 -1.74 10.25 -2.52
CA LEU A 63 -0.75 10.83 -3.43
C LEU A 63 -1.01 12.31 -3.68
N GLY A 64 -2.27 12.69 -3.94
CA GLY A 64 -2.68 14.07 -4.14
C GLY A 64 -2.36 14.94 -2.93
N LEU A 65 -2.64 14.45 -1.72
CA LEU A 65 -2.31 15.16 -0.47
C LEU A 65 -0.80 15.34 -0.32
N VAL A 66 0.01 14.33 -0.63
CA VAL A 66 1.48 14.47 -0.63
C VAL A 66 1.92 15.53 -1.65
N LEU A 67 1.39 15.51 -2.88
CA LEU A 67 1.77 16.45 -3.95
C LEU A 67 1.35 17.90 -3.67
N ILE A 68 0.18 18.12 -3.05
CA ILE A 68 -0.30 19.47 -2.67
C ILE A 68 0.66 20.13 -1.67
N PHE A 69 1.13 19.35 -0.69
CA PHE A 69 1.98 19.82 0.41
C PHE A 69 3.47 19.55 0.21
N ILE A 70 3.89 18.98 -0.91
CA ILE A 70 5.30 18.65 -1.15
C ILE A 70 6.21 19.88 -1.07
N GLY A 71 7.27 19.77 -0.27
CA GLY A 71 8.21 20.85 0.03
C GLY A 71 7.60 21.98 0.88
N LYS A 72 6.42 21.77 1.48
CA LYS A 72 5.76 22.68 2.42
C LYS A 72 5.59 22.00 3.78
N ARG A 73 5.16 22.78 4.77
CA ARG A 73 4.73 22.22 6.05
C ARG A 73 3.36 21.58 5.89
N TYR A 74 3.27 20.29 6.20
CA TYR A 74 1.99 19.57 6.20
C TYR A 74 1.16 20.03 7.40
N PRO A 75 -0.10 20.43 7.20
CA PRO A 75 -0.98 20.72 8.32
C PRO A 75 -1.21 19.43 9.15
N ILE A 76 -1.58 19.59 10.43
CA ILE A 76 -1.71 18.46 11.37
C ILE A 76 -2.69 17.41 10.83
N TRP A 77 -3.84 17.85 10.32
CA TRP A 77 -4.85 16.94 9.75
C TRP A 77 -4.29 16.11 8.58
N ALA A 78 -3.47 16.71 7.71
CA ALA A 78 -2.88 16.02 6.57
C ALA A 78 -1.87 14.96 7.00
N ARG A 79 -1.06 15.27 8.03
CA ARG A 79 -0.12 14.31 8.63
C ARG A 79 -0.85 13.12 9.27
N LEU A 80 -1.87 13.41 10.08
CA LEU A 80 -2.68 12.39 10.72
C LEU A 80 -3.39 11.51 9.68
N TRP A 81 -3.98 12.13 8.65
CA TRP A 81 -4.64 11.40 7.57
C TRP A 81 -3.68 10.46 6.83
N LEU A 82 -2.50 10.95 6.43
CA LEU A 82 -1.50 10.12 5.74
C LEU A 82 -1.14 8.87 6.56
N VAL A 83 -0.93 9.02 7.87
CA VAL A 83 -0.54 7.90 8.73
C VAL A 83 -1.73 6.97 8.99
N ILE A 84 -2.84 7.50 9.49
CA ILE A 84 -4.00 6.70 9.92
C ILE A 84 -4.60 5.94 8.75
N HIS A 85 -4.79 6.59 7.60
CA HIS A 85 -5.44 5.95 6.45
C HIS A 85 -4.62 4.77 5.92
N GLN A 86 -3.31 4.94 5.77
CA GLN A 86 -2.43 3.84 5.34
C GLN A 86 -2.36 2.71 6.38
N LEU A 87 -2.34 3.04 7.68
CA LEU A 87 -2.41 2.03 8.74
C LEU A 87 -3.71 1.22 8.68
N SER A 88 -4.85 1.86 8.43
CA SER A 88 -6.13 1.16 8.27
C SER A 88 -6.10 0.16 7.10
N ILE A 89 -5.51 0.55 5.96
CA ILE A 89 -5.33 -0.37 4.82
C ILE A 89 -4.40 -1.52 5.21
N PHE A 90 -3.28 -1.21 5.88
CA PHE A 90 -2.30 -2.23 6.28
C PHE A 90 -2.86 -3.21 7.32
N ILE A 91 -3.71 -2.77 8.23
CA ILE A 91 -4.44 -3.65 9.14
C ILE A 91 -5.30 -4.64 8.33
N GLY A 92 -6.03 -4.17 7.31
CA GLY A 92 -6.76 -5.05 6.39
C GLY A 92 -5.86 -6.08 5.71
N VAL A 93 -4.68 -5.67 5.24
CA VAL A 93 -3.66 -6.57 4.69
C VAL A 93 -3.23 -7.64 5.71
N LEU A 94 -2.99 -7.26 6.96
CA LEU A 94 -2.63 -8.21 8.01
C LEU A 94 -3.75 -9.23 8.24
N PHE A 95 -5.00 -8.80 8.33
CA PHE A 95 -6.13 -9.70 8.53
C PHE A 95 -6.40 -10.63 7.34
N SER A 96 -6.21 -10.14 6.11
CA SER A 96 -6.50 -10.93 4.91
C SER A 96 -5.38 -11.88 4.51
N TRP A 97 -4.12 -11.53 4.80
CA TRP A 97 -2.96 -12.28 4.30
C TRP A 97 -2.10 -12.88 5.41
N TYR A 98 -1.66 -12.06 6.35
CA TYR A 98 -0.59 -12.46 7.27
C TYR A 98 -1.10 -13.17 8.53
N LEU A 99 -2.29 -12.83 9.01
CA LEU A 99 -2.90 -13.49 10.16
C LEU A 99 -3.33 -14.92 9.84
N PRO A 100 -4.00 -15.21 8.69
CA PRO A 100 -4.28 -16.58 8.27
C PRO A 100 -2.98 -17.36 8.00
N TYR A 101 -2.01 -16.73 7.33
CA TYR A 101 -0.74 -17.36 6.97
C TYR A 101 0.09 -17.76 8.20
N PHE A 102 0.33 -16.86 9.17
CA PHE A 102 1.19 -17.17 10.32
C PHE A 102 0.47 -17.88 11.46
N LEU A 103 -0.80 -17.55 11.72
CA LEU A 103 -1.53 -18.03 12.90
C LEU A 103 -2.66 -19.01 12.58
N GLY A 104 -2.95 -19.27 11.31
CA GLY A 104 -4.09 -20.11 10.89
C GLY A 104 -5.46 -19.47 11.15
N TYR A 105 -5.50 -18.20 11.58
CA TYR A 105 -6.76 -17.53 11.92
C TYR A 105 -7.65 -17.41 10.68
N LYS A 106 -8.83 -18.05 10.72
CA LYS A 106 -9.77 -18.11 9.58
C LYS A 106 -9.17 -18.69 8.30
N ALA A 107 -8.09 -19.47 8.40
CA ALA A 107 -7.46 -20.07 7.23
C ALA A 107 -8.44 -20.98 6.48
N GLU A 108 -9.23 -21.80 7.18
CA GLU A 108 -10.22 -22.70 6.57
C GLU A 108 -11.25 -21.96 5.70
N GLU A 109 -11.66 -20.75 6.09
CA GLU A 109 -12.59 -19.90 5.30
C GLU A 109 -11.92 -19.28 4.06
N LYS A 110 -10.59 -19.24 4.02
CA LYS A 110 -9.80 -18.48 3.04
C LYS A 110 -8.98 -19.33 2.09
N VAL A 111 -8.66 -20.57 2.45
CA VAL A 111 -7.80 -21.45 1.64
C VAL A 111 -8.40 -21.67 0.25
N GLU A 112 -9.70 -21.95 0.15
CA GLU A 112 -10.33 -22.23 -1.15
C GLU A 112 -10.32 -20.99 -2.04
N GLU A 113 -10.84 -19.87 -1.53
CA GLU A 113 -10.83 -18.56 -2.23
C GLU A 113 -9.40 -18.19 -2.67
N TYR A 114 -8.42 -18.44 -1.80
CA TYR A 114 -7.01 -18.18 -2.08
C TYR A 114 -6.47 -19.07 -3.21
N ARG A 115 -6.72 -20.38 -3.14
CA ARG A 115 -6.25 -21.35 -4.15
C ARG A 115 -6.89 -21.09 -5.50
N GLU A 116 -8.18 -20.79 -5.53
CA GLU A 116 -8.90 -20.45 -6.75
C GLU A 116 -8.29 -19.24 -7.45
N MET A 117 -7.95 -18.16 -6.73
CA MET A 117 -7.45 -16.93 -7.35
C MET A 117 -5.93 -16.86 -7.53
N PHE A 118 -5.16 -17.58 -6.71
CA PHE A 118 -3.71 -17.37 -6.59
C PHE A 118 -2.88 -18.65 -6.60
N GLY A 119 -3.49 -19.83 -6.71
CA GLY A 119 -2.80 -21.13 -6.66
C GLY A 119 -1.69 -21.29 -7.70
N ASP A 120 -1.88 -20.74 -8.89
CA ASP A 120 -0.92 -20.82 -10.01
C ASP A 120 0.00 -19.59 -10.12
N THR A 121 0.07 -18.77 -9.06
CA THR A 121 0.93 -17.58 -9.01
C THR A 121 2.26 -17.85 -8.32
N HIS A 122 3.31 -17.14 -8.75
CA HIS A 122 4.65 -17.26 -8.21
C HIS A 122 4.70 -16.75 -6.76
N SER A 123 5.18 -17.63 -5.88
CA SER A 123 5.37 -17.36 -4.46
C SER A 123 6.78 -17.76 -4.06
N PHE A 124 7.51 -16.84 -3.42
CA PHE A 124 8.83 -17.14 -2.86
C PHE A 124 8.76 -17.61 -1.40
N LEU A 125 7.64 -17.36 -0.73
CA LEU A 125 7.38 -17.85 0.62
C LEU A 125 6.87 -19.30 0.57
N PRO A 126 7.18 -20.12 1.59
CA PRO A 126 6.62 -21.46 1.69
C PRO A 126 5.12 -21.42 2.02
N GLU A 127 4.40 -22.51 1.76
CA GLU A 127 3.01 -22.64 2.21
C GLU A 127 2.93 -22.81 3.73
N MET A 128 2.04 -22.05 4.36
CA MET A 128 1.71 -22.17 5.78
C MET A 128 0.20 -22.07 5.96
N ASN A 129 -0.37 -23.01 6.73
CA ASN A 129 -1.82 -23.06 6.99
C ASN A 129 -2.68 -23.05 5.71
N GLY A 130 -2.18 -23.62 4.61
CA GLY A 130 -2.89 -23.66 3.32
C GLY A 130 -2.88 -22.36 2.51
N ILE A 131 -2.16 -21.33 2.98
CA ILE A 131 -2.05 -20.01 2.35
C ILE A 131 -0.59 -19.76 1.94
N VAL A 132 -0.38 -19.07 0.81
CA VAL A 132 0.98 -18.76 0.31
C VAL A 132 1.04 -17.35 -0.27
N PRO A 133 1.27 -16.28 0.50
CA PRO A 133 1.23 -14.91 -0.04
C PRO A 133 2.10 -14.76 -1.29
N ASN A 134 1.46 -14.51 -2.44
CA ASN A 134 2.18 -14.46 -3.70
C ASN A 134 3.14 -13.26 -3.74
N THR A 135 4.17 -13.41 -4.58
CA THR A 135 5.28 -12.46 -4.64
C THR A 135 4.82 -11.05 -4.95
N PHE A 136 3.83 -10.91 -5.82
CA PHE A 136 3.36 -9.61 -6.27
C PHE A 136 2.65 -8.85 -5.13
N HIS A 137 1.80 -9.54 -4.37
CA HIS A 137 1.15 -8.98 -3.19
C HIS A 137 2.16 -8.68 -2.08
N VAL A 138 3.15 -9.54 -1.85
CA VAL A 138 4.19 -9.27 -0.87
C VAL A 138 4.97 -7.99 -1.20
N VAL A 139 5.34 -7.77 -2.47
CA VAL A 139 5.98 -6.53 -2.90
C VAL A 139 5.10 -5.31 -2.66
N PHE A 140 3.80 -5.42 -2.95
CA PHE A 140 2.82 -4.38 -2.64
C PHE A 140 2.76 -4.08 -1.13
N HIS A 141 2.62 -5.10 -0.28
CA HIS A 141 2.54 -4.95 1.17
C HIS A 141 3.80 -4.32 1.77
N LEU A 142 4.99 -4.70 1.30
CA LEU A 142 6.25 -4.10 1.73
C LEU A 142 6.36 -2.64 1.28
N THR A 143 5.89 -2.30 0.07
CA THR A 143 5.85 -0.92 -0.42
C THR A 143 4.90 -0.06 0.41
N LEU A 144 3.74 -0.60 0.80
CA LEU A 144 2.79 0.06 1.71
C LEU A 144 3.42 0.27 3.10
N LEU A 145 4.05 -0.75 3.69
CA LEU A 145 4.74 -0.63 4.97
C LEU A 145 5.85 0.43 4.93
N PHE A 146 6.64 0.45 3.86
CA PHE A 146 7.68 1.46 3.66
C PHE A 146 7.09 2.87 3.56
N SER A 147 5.96 3.02 2.86
CA SER A 147 5.24 4.30 2.72
C SER A 147 4.67 4.79 4.06
N ILE A 148 4.19 3.88 4.91
CA ILE A 148 3.77 4.18 6.28
C ILE A 148 4.95 4.71 7.11
N VAL A 149 6.10 4.03 7.07
CA VAL A 149 7.31 4.47 7.79
C VAL A 149 7.73 5.86 7.35
N LEU A 150 7.74 6.14 6.04
CA LEU A 150 8.04 7.46 5.51
C LEU A 150 7.01 8.52 5.94
N SER A 151 5.73 8.17 5.96
CA SER A 151 4.65 9.08 6.39
C SER A 151 4.77 9.44 7.86
N ILE A 152 5.10 8.48 8.72
CA ILE A 152 5.40 8.71 10.14
C ILE A 152 6.64 9.58 10.26
N TYR A 153 7.72 9.26 9.54
CA TYR A 153 8.95 10.04 9.56
C TYR A 153 8.72 11.50 9.17
N ILE A 154 8.01 11.76 8.06
CA ILE A 154 7.64 13.11 7.62
C ILE A 154 6.77 13.80 8.68
N SER A 155 5.86 13.05 9.31
CA SER A 155 4.96 13.60 10.31
C SER A 155 5.66 14.05 11.59
N LEU A 156 6.69 13.32 12.00
CA LEU A 156 7.51 13.62 13.20
C LEU A 156 8.60 14.65 12.91
N THR A 157 9.15 14.69 11.70
CA THR A 157 10.24 15.59 11.33
C THR A 157 9.71 16.91 10.75
N ASN A 158 9.37 17.87 11.62
CA ASN A 158 9.13 19.26 11.18
C ASN A 158 10.41 19.86 10.55
N ASN A 159 10.27 20.84 9.65
CA ASN A 159 11.39 21.61 9.10
C ASN A 159 12.14 22.29 10.26
N LYS A 160 13.14 21.61 10.83
CA LYS A 160 14.07 22.14 11.83
C LYS A 160 14.84 23.36 11.31
N GLU A 161 14.82 23.61 10.01
CA GLU A 161 15.43 24.79 9.39
C GLU A 161 14.81 26.11 9.84
N SER A 162 13.49 26.20 10.05
CA SER A 162 12.89 27.49 10.50
C SER A 162 13.26 27.83 11.94
N SER A 163 13.56 26.82 12.77
CA SER A 163 14.01 27.00 14.15
C SER A 163 15.48 27.45 14.24
N LYS A 164 16.34 26.99 13.33
CA LYS A 164 17.75 27.38 13.32
C LYS A 164 17.97 28.82 12.84
N ILE A 165 17.15 29.31 11.92
CA ILE A 165 17.25 30.69 11.43
C ILE A 165 16.89 31.69 12.55
N TYR A 166 15.82 31.43 13.32
CA TYR A 166 15.46 32.29 14.45
C TYR A 166 16.49 32.28 15.58
N LYS A 167 17.14 31.13 15.85
CA LYS A 167 18.22 31.05 16.86
C LYS A 167 19.54 31.70 16.45
N LYS A 168 19.73 32.03 15.17
CA LYS A 168 20.96 32.68 14.67
C LYS A 168 20.81 34.19 14.52
N ALA A 169 19.60 34.71 14.68
CA ALA A 169 19.25 36.13 14.57
C ALA A 169 18.93 36.79 15.92
N SER A 170 19.09 36.06 17.04
CA SER A 170 19.05 36.56 18.42
C SER A 170 20.44 36.46 19.04
#